data_AF-A0A1G6PDG8-F1
#
_entry.id   AF-A0A1G6PDG8-F1
#
_cell.length_a   1.000
_cell.length_b   1.000
_cell.length_c   1.000
_cell.angle_alpha   90.00
_cell.angle_beta   90.00
_cell.angle_gamma   90.00
#
_symmetry.space_group_name_H-M   'P 1'
#
loop_
_entity.id
_entity.type
_entity.pdbx_description
1 polymer ?
#
loop_
_entity_poly.entity_id
_entity_poly.type
_entity_poly.pdbx_seq_one_letter_code
_entity_poly.pdbx_strand_id
1 'polypeptide(L)'
;MKKYQDIFKTKINESFVMFKQQETIRKGDLYQLVHQIKGTGASIGLDILSEVAETQLLYMTDIEGERLSKHIWMSIIETIEAALQQQAELPPLPRELIRQEPVLLISSNNDWLMRARERIKRKGFK
;
A
#
# COMPACT_ATOMS: atom_id res chain seq x y z
N MET A 1 15.48 6.20 8.08
CA MET A 1 14.04 5.86 7.93
C MET A 1 13.15 7.10 7.86
N LYS A 2 13.26 8.05 8.80
CA LYS A 2 12.47 9.31 8.79
C LYS A 2 12.51 10.07 7.45
N LYS A 3 13.71 10.31 6.89
CA LYS A 3 13.88 10.92 5.55
C LYS A 3 13.09 10.24 4.43
N TYR A 4 12.98 8.91 4.44
CA TYR A 4 12.23 8.17 3.42
C TYR A 4 10.72 8.32 3.62
N GLN A 5 10.26 8.35 4.88
CA GLN A 5 8.87 8.65 5.20
C GLN A 5 8.52 10.07 4.76
N ASP A 6 9.36 11.07 5.04
CA ASP A 6 9.09 12.46 4.66
C ASP A 6 8.98 12.62 3.13
N ILE A 7 9.93 12.04 2.38
CA ILE A 7 9.87 12.04 0.90
C ILE A 7 8.60 11.36 0.40
N PHE A 8 8.21 10.25 1.02
CA PHE A 8 7.01 9.53 0.63
C PHE A 8 5.73 10.32 0.91
N LYS A 9 5.62 10.93 2.10
CA LYS A 9 4.50 11.80 2.48
C LYS A 9 4.36 12.99 1.53
N THR A 10 5.47 13.63 1.15
CA THR A 10 5.45 14.72 0.17
C THR A 10 4.87 14.27 -1.18
N LYS A 11 5.32 13.12 -1.71
CA LYS A 11 4.81 12.58 -2.98
C LYS A 11 3.31 12.26 -2.94
N ILE A 12 2.84 11.72 -1.82
CA ILE A 12 1.41 11.46 -1.63
C ILE A 12 0.63 12.79 -1.67
N ASN A 13 1.08 13.79 -0.92
CA ASN A 13 0.42 15.09 -0.85
C ASN A 13 0.39 15.79 -2.22
N GLU A 14 1.47 15.73 -2.99
CA GLU A 14 1.50 16.25 -4.36
C GLU A 14 0.45 15.56 -5.24
N SER A 15 0.33 14.24 -5.14
CA SER A 15 -0.67 13.47 -5.89
C SER A 15 -2.10 13.85 -5.46
N PHE A 16 -2.33 14.07 -4.16
CA PHE A 16 -3.63 14.52 -3.65
C PHE A 16 -4.00 15.91 -4.13
N VAL A 17 -3.05 16.85 -4.17
CA VAL A 17 -3.29 18.18 -4.73
C VAL A 17 -3.71 18.09 -6.20
N MET A 18 -3.07 17.22 -6.98
CA MET A 18 -3.45 16.99 -8.39
C MET A 18 -4.85 16.41 -8.54
N PHE A 19 -5.26 15.47 -7.68
CA PHE A 19 -6.63 14.95 -7.69
C PHE A 19 -7.65 15.99 -7.26
N LYS A 20 -7.34 16.81 -6.24
CA LYS A 20 -8.22 17.85 -5.69
C LYS A 20 -8.61 18.95 -6.69
N GLN A 21 -7.85 19.09 -7.78
CA GLN A 21 -8.14 20.02 -8.88
C GLN A 21 -9.15 19.48 -9.90
N GLN A 22 -9.55 18.22 -9.81
CA GLN A 22 -10.42 17.56 -10.78
C GLN A 22 -11.81 17.33 -10.19
N GLU A 23 -12.86 17.41 -11.01
CA GLU A 23 -14.23 17.05 -10.56
C GLU A 23 -14.47 15.54 -10.65
N THR A 24 -13.82 14.88 -11.60
CA THR A 24 -13.86 13.42 -11.79
C THR A 24 -12.48 12.89 -12.09
N ILE A 25 -12.14 11.72 -11.57
CA ILE A 25 -10.83 11.07 -11.77
C ILE A 25 -11.04 9.62 -12.23
N ARG A 26 -10.02 9.00 -12.83
CA ARG A 26 -10.09 7.57 -13.15
C ARG A 26 -9.89 6.75 -11.87
N LYS A 27 -10.76 5.76 -11.66
CA LYS A 27 -10.65 4.78 -10.57
C LYS A 27 -9.30 4.08 -10.57
N GLY A 28 -8.80 3.72 -11.76
CA GLY A 28 -7.50 3.05 -11.92
C GLY A 28 -6.32 3.87 -11.38
N ASP A 29 -6.32 5.18 -11.64
CA ASP A 29 -5.23 6.08 -11.20
C ASP A 29 -5.22 6.21 -9.67
N LEU A 30 -6.41 6.41 -9.07
CA LEU A 30 -6.54 6.44 -7.61
C LEU A 30 -6.15 5.08 -7.00
N TYR A 31 -6.64 3.99 -7.57
CA TYR A 31 -6.37 2.64 -7.07
C TYR A 31 -4.88 2.35 -7.07
N GLN A 32 -4.17 2.71 -8.14
CA GLN A 32 -2.72 2.56 -8.24
C GLN A 32 -2.00 3.35 -7.16
N LEU A 33 -2.40 4.61 -6.92
CA LEU A 33 -1.82 5.42 -5.85
C LEU A 33 -2.06 4.76 -4.48
N VAL A 34 -3.30 4.40 -4.14
CA VAL A 34 -3.63 3.79 -2.84
C VAL A 34 -2.89 2.47 -2.65
N HIS A 35 -2.73 1.67 -3.72
CA HIS A 35 -1.95 0.44 -3.68
C HIS A 35 -0.46 0.70 -3.42
N GLN A 36 0.11 1.77 -4.00
CA GLN A 36 1.47 2.21 -3.68
C GLN A 36 1.60 2.69 -2.23
N ILE A 37 0.58 3.37 -1.70
CA ILE A 37 0.49 3.80 -0.30
C ILE A 37 0.54 2.61 0.65
N LYS A 38 -0.28 1.58 0.40
CA LYS A 38 -0.24 0.31 1.14
C LYS A 38 1.17 -0.30 1.14
N GLY A 39 1.68 -0.63 -0.04
CA GLY A 39 2.93 -1.38 -0.16
C GLY A 39 4.15 -0.61 0.38
N THR A 40 4.27 0.66 0.00
CA THR A 40 5.39 1.49 0.45
C THR A 40 5.27 1.82 1.93
N GLY A 41 4.07 2.14 2.41
CA GLY A 41 3.77 2.44 3.82
C GLY A 41 4.23 1.31 4.74
N ALA A 42 3.83 0.07 4.45
CA ALA A 42 4.31 -1.11 5.18
C ALA A 42 5.84 -1.23 5.16
N SER A 43 6.48 -1.04 3.99
CA SER A 43 7.94 -1.19 3.86
C SER A 43 8.76 -0.17 4.66
N ILE A 44 8.19 1.01 4.93
CA ILE A 44 8.88 2.10 5.64
C ILE A 44 8.41 2.30 7.08
N GLY A 45 7.52 1.44 7.60
CA GLY A 45 7.00 1.50 8.97
C GLY A 45 5.95 2.60 9.16
N LEU A 46 5.05 2.75 8.19
CA LEU A 46 3.81 3.54 8.29
C LEU A 46 2.62 2.56 8.33
N ASP A 47 2.55 1.77 9.40
CA ASP A 47 1.64 0.63 9.47
C ASP A 47 0.16 1.05 9.45
N ILE A 48 -0.20 2.09 10.21
CA ILE A 48 -1.55 2.66 10.23
C ILE A 48 -1.95 3.15 8.84
N LEU A 49 -1.04 3.86 8.16
CA LEU A 49 -1.27 4.31 6.79
C LEU A 49 -1.50 3.13 5.83
N SER A 50 -0.73 2.05 6.00
CA SER A 50 -0.85 0.86 5.17
C SER A 50 -2.19 0.14 5.39
N GLU A 51 -2.62 -0.01 6.65
CA GLU A 51 -3.89 -0.63 7.03
C GLU A 51 -5.09 0.16 6.50
N VAL A 52 -5.04 1.49 6.65
CA VAL A 52 -6.07 2.38 6.11
C VAL A 52 -6.12 2.27 4.58
N ALA A 53 -4.97 2.27 3.90
CA ALA A 53 -4.91 2.11 2.45
C ALA A 53 -5.49 0.75 2.01
N GLU A 54 -5.22 -0.34 2.74
CA GLU A 54 -5.82 -1.64 2.46
C GLU A 54 -7.34 -1.63 2.58
N THR A 55 -7.87 -1.02 3.64
CA THR A 55 -9.32 -0.85 3.83
C THR A 55 -9.94 -0.06 2.67
N GLN A 56 -9.28 1.01 2.23
CA GLN A 56 -9.77 1.80 1.10
C GLN A 56 -9.71 1.04 -0.23
N LEU A 57 -8.69 0.19 -0.46
CA LEU A 57 -8.65 -0.64 -1.67
C LEU A 57 -9.82 -1.63 -1.73
N LEU A 58 -10.21 -2.21 -0.59
CA LEU A 58 -11.38 -3.09 -0.51
C LEU A 58 -12.67 -2.32 -0.80
N TYR A 59 -12.84 -1.13 -0.20
CA TYR A 59 -13.97 -0.27 -0.55
C TYR A 59 -14.01 0.06 -2.06
N MET A 60 -12.84 0.35 -2.65
CA MET A 60 -12.74 0.62 -4.07
C MET A 60 -13.09 -0.57 -4.96
N THR A 61 -12.97 -1.83 -4.53
CA THR A 61 -13.40 -2.96 -5.36
C THR A 61 -14.90 -2.97 -5.60
N ASP A 62 -15.67 -2.46 -4.63
CA ASP A 62 -17.13 -2.47 -4.66
C ASP A 62 -17.73 -1.26 -5.40
N ILE A 63 -16.94 -0.22 -5.65
CA ILE A 63 -17.39 0.96 -6.39
C ILE A 63 -17.46 0.63 -7.89
N GLU A 64 -18.64 0.76 -8.49
CA GLU A 64 -18.83 0.59 -9.92
C GLU A 64 -18.33 1.81 -10.73
N GLY A 65 -17.99 1.55 -12.00
CA GLY A 65 -17.58 2.59 -12.94
C GLY A 65 -16.08 2.85 -13.01
N GLU A 66 -15.63 3.34 -14.17
CA GLU A 66 -14.22 3.65 -14.43
C GLU A 66 -13.83 5.04 -13.90
N ARG A 67 -14.82 5.95 -13.76
CA ARG A 67 -14.60 7.31 -13.27
C ARG A 67 -15.32 7.53 -11.96
N LEU A 68 -14.59 8.13 -11.02
CA LEU A 68 -15.10 8.48 -9.70
C LEU A 68 -15.45 9.96 -9.69
N SER A 69 -16.63 10.28 -9.18
CA SER A 69 -17.04 11.65 -8.87
C SER A 69 -16.37 12.16 -7.59
N LYS A 70 -16.23 13.48 -7.47
CA LYS A 70 -15.63 14.19 -6.34
C LYS A 70 -16.00 13.65 -4.97
N HIS A 71 -17.29 13.47 -4.71
CA HIS A 71 -17.74 12.98 -3.40
C HIS A 71 -17.15 11.60 -3.04
N ILE A 72 -16.97 10.70 -4.02
CA ILE A 72 -16.46 9.35 -3.79
C ILE A 72 -14.96 9.41 -3.54
N TRP A 73 -14.18 9.93 -4.50
CA TRP A 73 -12.73 9.88 -4.39
C TRP A 73 -12.18 10.80 -3.30
N MET A 74 -12.86 11.92 -3.00
CA MET A 74 -12.44 12.82 -1.94
C MET A 74 -12.53 12.11 -0.58
N SER A 75 -13.60 11.34 -0.32
CA SER A 75 -13.74 10.60 0.94
C SER A 75 -12.59 9.61 1.19
N ILE A 76 -12.09 8.98 0.11
CA ILE A 76 -10.95 8.06 0.17
C ILE A 76 -9.67 8.84 0.52
N ILE A 77 -9.42 9.97 -0.17
CA ILE A 77 -8.24 10.80 0.07
C ILE A 77 -8.24 11.37 1.49
N GLU A 78 -9.37 11.90 1.96
CA GLU A 78 -9.50 12.47 3.31
C GLU A 78 -9.22 11.43 4.40
N THR A 79 -9.69 10.20 4.20
CA THR A 79 -9.41 9.09 5.13
C THR A 79 -7.92 8.79 5.21
N ILE A 80 -7.22 8.81 4.07
CA ILE A 80 -5.77 8.59 4.01
C ILE A 80 -4.99 9.78 4.60
N GLU A 81 -5.43 11.01 4.35
CA GLU A 81 -4.84 12.23 4.95
C GLU A 81 -4.95 12.21 6.47
N ALA A 82 -6.10 11.78 7.02
CA ALA A 82 -6.27 11.63 8.47
C ALA A 82 -5.27 10.61 9.05
N ALA A 83 -5.05 9.47 8.38
CA ALA A 83 -4.06 8.47 8.80
C ALA A 83 -2.62 9.02 8.77
N LEU A 84 -2.29 9.85 7.78
CA LEU A 84 -0.99 10.52 7.69
C LEU A 84 -0.73 11.47 8.87
N GLN A 85 -1.76 12.17 9.33
CA GLN A 85 -1.69 13.07 10.49
C GLN A 85 -1.55 12.29 11.80
N GLN A 86 -2.35 11.25 12.01
CA GLN A 86 -2.27 10.40 13.20
C GLN A 86 -0.87 9.75 13.35
N GLN A 87 -0.26 9.34 12.24
CA GLN A 87 1.09 8.77 12.27
C GLN A 87 2.20 9.81 12.52
N ALA A 88 1.92 11.12 12.39
CA ALA A 88 2.87 12.14 12.80
C ALA A 88 2.93 12.31 14.33
N GLU A 89 1.88 11.93 15.04
CA GLU A 89 1.74 12.10 16.49
C GLU A 89 2.27 10.89 17.28
N LEU A 90 2.33 9.70 16.68
CA LEU A 90 2.81 8.50 17.35
C LEU A 90 4.34 8.34 17.24
N PRO A 91 5.03 7.96 18.32
CA PRO A 91 6.44 7.57 18.23
C PRO A 91 6.57 6.36 17.29
N PRO A 92 7.64 6.28 16.47
CA PRO A 92 7.81 5.16 15.56
C PRO A 92 7.84 3.87 16.36
N LEU A 93 6.86 2.99 16.11
CA LEU A 93 6.81 1.67 16.73
C LEU A 93 8.13 0.93 16.42
N PRO A 94 8.73 0.24 17.41
CA PRO A 94 9.83 -0.67 17.15
C PRO A 94 9.38 -1.66 16.08
N ARG A 95 10.14 -1.72 14.98
CA ARG A 95 9.85 -2.66 13.90
C ARG A 95 9.87 -4.07 14.46
N GLU A 96 8.74 -4.76 14.42
CA GLU A 96 8.82 -6.18 14.15
C GLU A 96 9.40 -6.27 12.73
N LEU A 97 10.70 -6.59 12.66
CA LEU A 97 11.27 -7.09 11.42
C LEU A 97 10.33 -8.19 10.96
N ILE A 98 9.64 -7.97 9.83
CA ILE A 98 9.12 -9.07 9.02
C ILE A 98 10.36 -9.86 8.62
N ARG A 99 10.81 -10.75 9.51
CA ARG A 99 11.81 -11.76 9.21
C ARG A 99 11.15 -12.59 8.12
N GLN A 100 11.73 -12.59 6.93
CA GLN A 100 11.43 -13.65 5.99
C GLN A 100 11.84 -14.94 6.69
N GLU A 101 10.89 -15.65 7.28
CA GLU A 101 11.17 -16.95 7.87
C GLU A 101 11.69 -17.86 6.74
N PRO A 102 12.81 -18.56 6.94
CA PRO A 102 13.36 -19.42 5.92
C PRO A 102 12.34 -20.51 5.58
N VAL A 103 11.88 -20.53 4.33
CA VAL A 103 10.95 -21.56 3.84
C VAL A 103 11.74 -22.82 3.53
N LEU A 104 11.64 -23.82 4.42
CA LEU A 104 12.23 -25.14 4.18
C LEU A 104 11.29 -26.01 3.34
N LEU A 105 11.73 -26.38 2.14
CA LEU A 105 11.02 -27.32 1.26
C LEU A 105 11.66 -28.70 1.39
N ILE A 106 10.91 -29.70 1.87
CA ILE A 106 11.35 -31.10 1.93
C ILE A 106 10.44 -31.92 1.02
N SER A 107 11.01 -32.56 0.01
CA SER A 107 10.32 -33.51 -0.86
C SER A 107 11.34 -34.47 -1.47
N SER A 108 10.93 -35.70 -1.73
CA SER A 108 11.73 -36.70 -2.45
C SER A 108 11.69 -36.51 -3.98
N ASN A 109 10.89 -35.56 -4.48
CA ASN A 109 10.72 -35.26 -5.89
C ASN A 109 11.43 -33.95 -6.27
N ASN A 110 12.58 -34.06 -6.93
CA ASN A 110 13.42 -32.93 -7.32
C ASN A 110 12.74 -31.96 -8.31
N ASP A 111 11.98 -32.48 -9.27
CA ASP A 111 11.29 -31.64 -10.28
C ASP A 111 10.18 -30.79 -9.67
N TRP A 112 9.56 -31.29 -8.61
CA TRP A 112 8.59 -30.53 -7.83
C TRP A 112 9.27 -29.44 -7.02
N LEU A 113 10.40 -29.73 -6.37
CA LEU A 113 11.17 -28.75 -5.59
C LEU A 113 11.63 -27.58 -6.45
N MET A 114 12.09 -27.84 -7.68
CA MET A 114 12.53 -26.80 -8.60
C MET A 114 11.38 -25.88 -9.03
N ARG A 115 10.20 -26.45 -9.36
CA ARG A 115 9.01 -25.68 -9.70
C ARG A 115 8.47 -24.87 -8.51
N ALA A 116 8.46 -25.46 -7.32
CA ALA A 116 8.05 -24.79 -6.09
C ALA A 116 8.98 -23.60 -5.77
N ARG A 117 10.30 -23.79 -5.89
CA ARG A 117 11.31 -22.75 -5.71
C ARG A 117 11.10 -21.58 -6.67
N GLU A 118 10.86 -21.84 -7.96
CA GLU A 118 10.59 -20.76 -8.93
C GLU A 118 9.32 -19.98 -8.59
N ARG A 119 8.26 -20.68 -8.17
CA ARG A 119 6.99 -20.05 -7.82
C ARG A 119 7.11 -19.17 -6.56
N ILE A 120 7.92 -19.59 -5.60
CA ILE A 120 8.21 -18.86 -4.36
C ILE A 120 9.08 -17.63 -4.65
N LYS A 121 10.10 -17.76 -5.51
CA LYS A 121 10.91 -16.62 -5.99
C LYS A 121 10.08 -15.56 -6.71
N ARG A 122 9.13 -15.97 -7.57
CA ARG A 122 8.22 -15.04 -8.25
C ARG A 122 7.30 -14.28 -7.29
N LYS A 123 7.09 -14.80 -6.07
CA LYS A 123 6.30 -14.16 -5.01
C LYS A 123 7.11 -13.31 -4.05
N GLY A 124 8.42 -13.11 -4.29
CA GLY A 124 9.26 -12.17 -3.52
C GLY A 124 9.88 -12.75 -2.24
N PHE A 125 9.73 -14.05 -1.99
CA PHE A 125 10.45 -14.75 -0.93
C PHE A 125 11.87 -15.11 -1.44
N LYS A 126 12.90 -14.83 -0.64
CA LYS A 126 14.31 -15.13 -0.97
C LYS A 126 14.80 -16.37 -0.23
#